data_AF-A0A9D8XLE6-F1
#
_entry.id   AF-A0A9D8XLE6-F1
#
_cell.length_a   1.000
_cell.length_b   1.000
_cell.length_c   1.000
_cell.angle_alpha   90.00
_cell.angle_beta   90.00
_cell.angle_gamma   90.00
#
_symmetry.space_group_name_H-M   'P 1'
#
loop_
_entity.id
_entity.type
_entity.pdbx_description
1 polymer ?
#
loop_
_entity_poly.entity_id
_entity_poly.type
_entity_poly.pdbx_seq_one_letter_code
_entity_poly.pdbx_strand_id
1 'polypeptide(L)'
;MNLNEKDHLLTVIEEKIVPEYGCQKAAAPTDKKSCCRFGYAIPGARAFFDTADATITGSVVEYVEAYVFDASQENCEKCQEKDGISVTPEQKLDENFMKSLGFYLQEDGVYRPHPNCKCVWKEVKRTVDLSDYSWEKTNSAALATYTITVPIPNFYLAANLVAELAKIVRLDVHEASNWMQNVQVQPVGKQTTISVDVPNVWLCIDLMQGWAKWWKDPIVNIGGTIGQAVSYLTTYGMEEVFCYSIDEMYSAFKTYQHQIWGFVLYAHGDKIGGIQESNRKHHTTQAKLMSAVDQQGYKLAKVYLMQCYSGRNKDLEIRYTYEELWNALLSKKEKHQKEIEHWQTKTRAEFMENRFINIRRNLMSRGEGLTYKNGSWNENEIYFLLESQWDTVWGKRTVKGKLDISYQGVNALGIDWGFWENN
;
A
#
# COMPACT_ATOMS: atom_id res chain seq x y z
N MET A 1 -0.72 35.04 -23.39
CA MET A 1 0.05 34.48 -22.25
C MET A 1 -0.83 34.59 -21.02
N ASN A 2 -1.60 33.55 -20.72
CA ASN A 2 -2.62 33.58 -19.66
C ASN A 2 -2.14 32.80 -18.44
N LEU A 3 -2.03 33.51 -17.32
CA LEU A 3 -1.73 33.02 -15.97
C LEU A 3 -2.96 32.44 -15.24
N ASN A 4 -4.06 32.14 -15.95
CA ASN A 4 -5.38 32.04 -15.30
C ASN A 4 -5.87 30.63 -14.93
N GLU A 5 -5.28 29.56 -15.49
CA GLU A 5 -5.73 28.18 -15.20
C GLU A 5 -5.20 27.65 -13.87
N LYS A 6 -3.97 28.06 -13.51
CA LYS A 6 -3.35 27.68 -12.23
C LYS A 6 -4.07 28.31 -11.05
N ASP A 7 -4.46 29.57 -11.18
CA ASP A 7 -5.15 30.31 -10.13
C ASP A 7 -6.59 29.80 -9.96
N HIS A 8 -7.28 29.45 -11.06
CA HIS A 8 -8.62 28.86 -10.98
C HIS A 8 -8.62 27.49 -10.30
N LEU A 9 -7.63 26.64 -10.59
CA LEU A 9 -7.49 25.32 -9.96
C LEU A 9 -7.20 25.44 -8.45
N LEU A 10 -6.37 26.41 -8.06
CA LEU A 10 -6.06 26.68 -6.65
C LEU A 10 -7.30 27.18 -5.88
N THR A 11 -8.12 28.04 -6.49
CA THR A 11 -9.39 28.51 -5.90
C THR A 11 -10.38 27.38 -5.67
N VAL A 12 -10.54 26.45 -6.62
CA VAL A 12 -11.44 25.28 -6.46
C VAL A 12 -10.99 24.37 -5.31
N ILE A 13 -9.68 24.18 -5.17
CA ILE A 13 -9.10 23.38 -4.07
C ILE A 13 -9.35 24.08 -2.72
N GLU A 14 -9.10 25.38 -2.61
CA GLU A 14 -9.23 26.13 -1.35
C GLU A 14 -10.70 26.34 -0.92
N GLU A 15 -11.62 26.56 -1.85
CA GLU A 15 -13.01 26.93 -1.52
C GLU A 15 -13.97 25.75 -1.39
N LYS A 16 -13.73 24.64 -2.11
CA LYS A 16 -14.68 23.51 -2.14
C LYS A 16 -14.18 22.27 -1.42
N ILE A 17 -12.90 21.94 -1.61
CA ILE A 17 -12.33 20.68 -1.11
C ILE A 17 -11.84 20.85 0.33
N VAL A 18 -11.08 21.91 0.62
CA VAL A 18 -10.51 22.14 1.96
C VAL A 18 -11.55 22.21 3.10
N PRO A 19 -12.72 22.86 2.94
CA PRO A 19 -13.75 22.91 3.98
C PRO A 19 -14.45 21.58 4.24
N GLU A 20 -14.60 20.73 3.21
CA GLU A 20 -15.29 19.43 3.30
C GLU A 20 -14.49 18.40 4.12
N TYR A 21 -13.16 18.50 4.08
CA TYR A 21 -12.23 17.59 4.78
C TYR A 21 -11.55 18.22 6.01
N GLY A 22 -11.96 19.43 6.44
CA GLY A 22 -11.50 20.07 7.67
C GLY A 22 -10.01 20.42 7.73
N CYS A 23 -9.33 20.62 6.59
CA CYS A 23 -7.90 20.92 6.55
C CYS A 23 -7.64 22.40 6.86
N GLN A 24 -6.89 22.71 7.92
CA GLN A 24 -6.49 24.09 8.23
C GLN A 24 -5.09 24.42 7.70
N LYS A 25 -4.97 25.59 7.09
CA LYS A 25 -3.70 26.18 6.61
C LYS A 25 -2.82 26.46 7.83
N ALA A 26 -1.74 25.70 8.01
CA ALA A 26 -0.76 26.01 9.05
C ALA A 26 -0.07 27.34 8.69
N ALA A 27 -0.18 28.33 9.57
CA ALA A 27 0.60 29.55 9.46
C ALA A 27 2.10 29.19 9.50
N ALA A 28 2.88 29.69 8.53
CA ALA A 28 4.35 29.68 8.64
C ALA A 28 4.74 30.43 9.93
N PRO A 29 5.78 30.03 10.71
CA PRO A 29 7.13 29.74 10.18
C PRO A 29 8.02 28.76 10.99
N THR A 30 9.24 28.54 10.46
CA THR A 30 10.50 28.15 11.12
C THR A 30 10.58 26.85 11.95
N ASP A 31 11.40 25.93 11.43
CA ASP A 31 12.04 24.78 12.09
C ASP A 31 11.20 23.54 12.48
N LYS A 32 11.62 22.42 11.85
CA LYS A 32 11.50 21.00 12.23
C LYS A 32 10.13 20.50 12.73
N LYS A 33 9.57 19.60 11.90
CA LYS A 33 8.51 18.59 12.17
C LYS A 33 7.06 19.10 12.18
N SER A 34 6.38 18.87 11.06
CA SER A 34 5.02 18.32 10.98
C SER A 34 4.59 18.20 9.50
N CYS A 35 4.97 17.10 8.86
CA CYS A 35 4.48 16.76 7.53
C CYS A 35 3.01 16.33 7.62
N CYS A 36 2.14 16.92 6.80
CA CYS A 36 0.78 16.44 6.61
C CYS A 36 0.81 15.02 5.99
N ARG A 37 -0.13 14.15 6.38
CA ARG A 37 -0.14 12.69 6.15
C ARG A 37 -0.26 12.24 4.68
N PHE A 38 -0.33 13.17 3.73
CA PHE A 38 -0.45 12.87 2.31
C PHE A 38 0.56 13.71 1.52
N GLY A 39 1.79 13.23 1.42
CA GLY A 39 2.80 13.81 0.53
C GLY A 39 2.15 14.16 -0.82
N TYR A 40 2.24 15.43 -1.20
CA TYR A 40 1.60 15.94 -2.41
C TYR A 40 2.09 15.16 -3.63
N ALA A 41 1.15 14.64 -4.42
CA ALA A 41 1.40 14.11 -5.76
C ALA A 41 1.42 15.24 -6.79
N ILE A 42 2.22 15.04 -7.84
CA ILE A 42 2.38 15.90 -9.02
C ILE A 42 1.01 16.18 -9.67
N PRO A 43 0.73 17.40 -10.18
CA PRO A 43 -0.55 17.71 -10.82
C PRO A 43 -0.69 16.93 -12.15
N GLY A 44 -1.79 16.18 -12.30
CA GLY A 44 -2.17 15.53 -13.57
C GLY A 44 -2.94 14.21 -13.41
N ALA A 45 -2.73 13.47 -12.31
CA ALA A 45 -3.34 12.14 -12.14
C ALA A 45 -4.66 12.15 -11.33
N ARG A 46 -4.85 13.10 -10.41
CA ARG A 46 -5.95 13.01 -9.42
C ARG A 46 -7.35 13.18 -10.03
N ALA A 47 -7.49 14.02 -11.06
CA ALA A 47 -8.76 14.20 -11.77
C ALA A 47 -9.17 12.99 -12.63
N PHE A 48 -8.26 12.02 -12.85
CA PHE A 48 -8.51 10.86 -13.69
C PHE A 48 -9.25 9.73 -12.95
N PHE A 49 -9.19 9.69 -11.61
CA PHE A 49 -9.60 8.52 -10.81
C PHE A 49 -10.76 8.78 -9.83
N ASP A 50 -11.19 10.04 -9.66
CA ASP A 50 -12.26 10.40 -8.71
C ASP A 50 -13.70 10.20 -9.25
N THR A 51 -13.88 9.61 -10.44
CA THR A 51 -15.21 9.24 -10.98
C THR A 51 -15.56 7.79 -10.67
N ALA A 52 -15.45 7.39 -9.40
CA ALA A 52 -15.93 6.10 -8.92
C ALA A 52 -17.45 6.10 -8.69
N ASP A 53 -18.21 6.28 -9.77
CA ASP A 53 -19.63 5.89 -9.88
C ASP A 53 -19.91 5.05 -11.14
N ALA A 54 -18.85 4.63 -11.85
CA ALA A 54 -18.98 3.69 -12.96
C ALA A 54 -19.31 2.29 -12.42
N THR A 55 -20.52 1.82 -12.70
CA THR A 55 -20.97 0.47 -12.40
C THR A 55 -20.09 -0.51 -13.19
N ILE A 56 -19.23 -1.26 -12.48
CA ILE A 56 -18.35 -2.27 -13.08
C ILE A 56 -19.22 -3.45 -13.53
N THR A 57 -19.57 -3.50 -14.80
CA THR A 57 -20.23 -4.67 -15.41
C THR A 57 -19.57 -5.04 -16.73
N GLY A 58 -18.55 -5.91 -16.68
CA GLY A 58 -18.00 -6.60 -17.85
C GLY A 58 -16.81 -5.92 -18.56
N SER A 59 -16.33 -6.57 -19.63
CA SER A 59 -15.24 -6.10 -20.52
C SER A 59 -15.70 -5.02 -21.51
N VAL A 60 -16.95 -4.58 -21.45
CA VAL A 60 -17.53 -3.65 -22.42
C VAL A 60 -17.51 -2.23 -21.87
N VAL A 61 -16.94 -1.31 -22.65
CA VAL A 61 -16.91 0.13 -22.35
C VAL A 61 -17.75 0.88 -23.37
N GLU A 62 -18.66 1.71 -22.89
CA GLU A 62 -19.40 2.68 -23.70
C GLU A 62 -18.81 4.08 -23.48
N TYR A 63 -18.47 4.78 -24.56
CA TYR A 63 -17.99 6.17 -24.50
C TYR A 63 -18.61 7.01 -25.61
N VAL A 64 -18.56 8.34 -25.44
CA VAL A 64 -19.02 9.29 -26.47
C VAL A 64 -17.91 9.43 -27.52
N GLU A 65 -18.13 8.88 -28.71
CA GLU A 65 -17.18 8.96 -29.82
C GLU A 65 -17.23 10.33 -30.48
N ALA A 66 -18.43 10.90 -30.57
CA ALA A 66 -18.63 12.23 -31.14
C ALA A 66 -19.89 12.89 -30.60
N TYR A 67 -19.94 14.20 -30.77
CA TYR A 67 -21.15 14.99 -30.66
C TYR A 67 -21.58 15.41 -32.05
N VAL A 68 -22.80 15.11 -32.43
CA VAL A 68 -23.40 15.54 -33.69
C VAL A 68 -24.37 16.67 -33.40
N PHE A 69 -24.18 17.82 -34.05
CA PHE A 69 -25.10 18.92 -33.93
C PHE A 69 -26.42 18.55 -34.62
N ASP A 70 -27.51 18.66 -33.87
CA ASP A 70 -28.87 18.43 -34.34
C ASP A 70 -29.63 19.76 -34.30
N ALA A 71 -29.86 20.30 -35.48
CA ALA A 71 -30.76 21.42 -35.70
C ALA A 71 -32.20 20.90 -35.67
N SER A 72 -32.70 20.57 -34.47
CA SER A 72 -34.08 20.12 -34.23
C SER A 72 -35.10 20.91 -35.06
N GLN A 73 -36.16 20.24 -35.54
CA GLN A 73 -37.08 20.62 -36.64
C GLN A 73 -37.72 22.03 -36.69
N GLU A 74 -37.45 22.96 -35.76
CA GLU A 74 -37.87 24.37 -35.85
C GLU A 74 -36.82 25.22 -36.60
N ASN A 75 -36.83 25.10 -37.93
CA ASN A 75 -36.52 26.10 -38.98
C ASN A 75 -35.58 27.29 -38.67
N CYS A 76 -34.43 27.08 -38.02
CA CYS A 76 -33.37 28.07 -38.12
C CYS A 76 -32.43 27.73 -39.29
N GLU A 77 -32.53 28.48 -40.39
CA GLU A 77 -31.67 28.31 -41.58
C GLU A 77 -30.17 28.28 -41.22
N LYS A 78 -29.74 29.16 -40.31
CA LYS A 78 -28.34 29.21 -39.84
C LYS A 78 -27.88 27.97 -39.09
N CYS A 79 -28.80 27.25 -38.45
CA CYS A 79 -28.49 26.01 -37.76
C CYS A 79 -28.60 24.80 -38.70
N GLN A 80 -29.49 24.85 -39.70
CA GLN A 80 -29.57 23.81 -40.73
C GLN A 80 -28.28 23.72 -41.56
N GLU A 81 -27.61 24.83 -41.84
CA GLU A 81 -26.27 24.84 -42.48
C GLU A 81 -25.19 24.14 -41.66
N LYS A 82 -25.44 23.93 -40.36
CA LYS A 82 -24.52 23.32 -39.40
C LYS A 82 -24.99 21.95 -38.94
N ASP A 83 -26.15 21.49 -39.42
CA ASP A 83 -26.74 20.22 -39.05
C ASP A 83 -25.84 19.05 -39.47
N GLY A 84 -25.73 18.04 -38.62
CA GLY A 84 -24.88 16.89 -38.87
C GLY A 84 -23.38 17.15 -38.70
N ILE A 85 -22.93 18.37 -38.37
CA ILE A 85 -21.54 18.60 -37.99
C ILE A 85 -21.20 17.75 -36.77
N SER A 86 -20.17 16.93 -36.92
CA SER A 86 -19.68 16.03 -35.91
C SER A 86 -18.34 16.53 -35.36
N VAL A 87 -18.21 16.57 -34.03
CA VAL A 87 -16.96 16.91 -33.33
C VAL A 87 -16.64 15.85 -32.29
N THR A 88 -15.35 15.61 -32.06
CA THR A 88 -14.89 14.78 -30.93
C THR A 88 -15.13 15.47 -29.59
N PRO A 89 -15.15 14.74 -28.45
CA PRO A 89 -15.25 15.34 -27.12
C PRO A 89 -14.19 16.42 -26.86
N GLU A 90 -12.93 16.18 -27.27
CA GLU A 90 -11.83 17.15 -27.09
C GLU A 90 -12.05 18.41 -27.91
N GLN A 91 -12.48 18.25 -29.17
CA GLN A 91 -12.82 19.37 -30.05
C GLN A 91 -13.99 20.20 -29.52
N LYS A 92 -14.97 19.57 -28.86
CA LYS A 92 -16.10 20.27 -28.24
C LYS A 92 -15.69 21.12 -27.04
N LEU A 93 -14.63 20.73 -26.33
CA LEU A 93 -14.06 21.49 -25.21
C LEU A 93 -13.16 22.64 -25.68
N ASP A 94 -12.55 22.53 -26.86
CA ASP A 94 -11.74 23.58 -27.46
C ASP A 94 -12.60 24.70 -28.04
N GLU A 95 -12.71 25.80 -27.29
CA GLU A 95 -13.49 26.98 -27.69
C GLU A 95 -13.01 27.58 -29.02
N ASN A 96 -11.71 27.55 -29.32
CA ASN A 96 -11.18 28.11 -30.57
C ASN A 96 -11.56 27.24 -31.76
N PHE A 97 -11.50 25.91 -31.58
CA PHE A 97 -11.94 24.96 -32.59
C PHE A 97 -13.44 25.12 -32.87
N MET A 98 -14.26 25.18 -31.82
CA MET A 98 -15.71 25.37 -31.95
C MET A 98 -16.07 26.69 -32.65
N LYS A 99 -15.37 27.79 -32.32
CA LYS A 99 -15.51 29.08 -33.02
C LYS A 99 -15.14 28.98 -34.49
N SER A 100 -14.09 28.23 -34.84
CA SER A 100 -13.68 28.02 -36.24
C SER A 100 -14.76 27.31 -37.08
N LEU A 101 -15.56 26.47 -36.43
CA LEU A 101 -16.72 25.80 -37.05
C LEU A 101 -17.97 26.70 -37.09
N GLY A 102 -17.91 27.90 -36.50
CA GLY A 102 -19.00 28.86 -36.44
C GLY A 102 -19.94 28.64 -35.26
N PHE A 103 -19.49 27.96 -34.20
CA PHE A 103 -20.25 27.79 -32.95
C PHE A 103 -19.68 28.65 -31.83
N TYR A 104 -20.56 29.27 -31.06
CA TYR A 104 -20.22 30.14 -29.94
C TYR A 104 -20.87 29.60 -28.67
N LEU A 105 -20.12 29.61 -27.57
CA LEU A 105 -20.62 29.21 -26.26
C LEU A 105 -21.72 30.19 -25.82
N GLN A 106 -22.92 29.67 -25.54
CA GLN A 106 -24.06 30.47 -25.09
C GLN A 106 -24.09 30.55 -23.55
N GLU A 107 -24.94 31.41 -23.00
CA GLU A 107 -25.09 31.61 -21.53
C GLU A 107 -25.46 30.32 -20.77
N ASP A 108 -26.12 29.38 -21.43
CA ASP A 108 -26.47 28.07 -20.86
C ASP A 108 -25.34 27.03 -20.97
N GLY A 109 -24.15 27.44 -21.42
CA GLY A 109 -22.98 26.57 -21.54
C GLY A 109 -22.97 25.67 -22.78
N VAL A 110 -23.88 25.88 -23.74
CA VAL A 110 -23.95 25.06 -24.97
C VAL A 110 -23.41 25.83 -26.18
N TYR A 111 -22.58 25.18 -27.00
CA TYR A 111 -22.11 25.74 -28.26
C TYR A 111 -23.20 25.76 -29.32
N ARG A 112 -23.56 26.96 -29.84
CA ARG A 112 -24.57 27.13 -30.91
C ARG A 112 -24.13 28.18 -31.93
N PRO A 113 -24.63 28.13 -33.19
CA PRO A 113 -24.27 29.11 -34.22
C PRO A 113 -24.73 30.54 -33.94
N HIS A 114 -25.80 30.70 -33.15
CA HIS A 114 -26.36 32.00 -32.77
C HIS A 114 -27.17 31.87 -31.46
N PRO A 115 -27.44 32.99 -30.76
CA PRO A 115 -28.26 33.00 -29.56
C PRO A 115 -29.72 32.63 -29.82
N ASN A 116 -30.40 32.10 -28.80
CA ASN A 116 -31.81 31.72 -28.79
C ASN A 116 -32.21 30.49 -29.65
N CYS A 117 -31.28 29.71 -30.23
CA CYS A 117 -31.65 28.39 -30.78
C CYS A 117 -31.85 27.34 -29.67
N LYS A 118 -32.85 26.47 -29.83
CA LYS A 118 -33.05 25.25 -29.01
C LYS A 118 -32.30 24.01 -29.52
N CYS A 119 -31.44 24.19 -30.53
CA CYS A 119 -30.61 23.15 -31.13
C CYS A 119 -29.71 22.48 -30.08
N VAL A 120 -29.44 21.18 -30.24
CA VAL A 120 -28.70 20.38 -29.26
C VAL A 120 -27.56 19.61 -29.92
N TRP A 121 -26.58 19.23 -29.11
CA TRP A 121 -25.56 18.26 -29.51
C TRP A 121 -25.98 16.88 -29.05
N LYS A 122 -26.23 15.96 -29.98
CA LYS A 122 -26.50 14.56 -29.69
C LYS A 122 -25.21 13.79 -29.49
N GLU A 123 -25.17 12.96 -28.47
CA GLU A 123 -24.06 12.03 -28.23
C GLU A 123 -24.16 10.85 -29.20
N VAL A 124 -23.09 10.64 -29.97
CA VAL A 124 -22.85 9.40 -30.69
C VAL A 124 -22.00 8.54 -29.78
N LYS A 125 -22.61 7.49 -29.25
CA LYS A 125 -21.93 6.56 -28.35
C LYS A 125 -21.36 5.39 -29.13
N ARG A 126 -20.18 4.96 -28.71
CA ARG A 126 -19.51 3.77 -29.21
C ARG A 126 -19.27 2.79 -28.07
N THR A 127 -19.50 1.53 -28.38
CA THR A 127 -19.24 0.41 -27.49
C THR A 127 -18.00 -0.32 -27.97
N VAL A 128 -17.04 -0.52 -27.08
CA VAL A 128 -15.82 -1.31 -27.34
C VAL A 128 -15.77 -2.46 -26.33
N ASP A 129 -15.62 -3.67 -26.85
CA ASP A 129 -15.24 -4.80 -26.01
C ASP A 129 -13.72 -4.78 -25.81
N LEU A 130 -13.30 -4.70 -24.55
CA LEU A 130 -11.92 -4.72 -24.13
C LEU A 130 -11.37 -6.15 -23.96
N SER A 131 -12.19 -7.19 -24.14
CA SER A 131 -11.78 -8.59 -23.94
C SER A 131 -10.58 -9.03 -24.81
N ASP A 132 -10.40 -8.40 -25.98
CA ASP A 132 -9.28 -8.66 -26.90
C ASP A 132 -8.01 -7.87 -26.54
N TYR A 133 -8.07 -6.98 -25.55
CA TYR A 133 -6.96 -6.12 -25.15
C TYR A 133 -6.45 -6.55 -23.78
N SER A 134 -5.14 -6.64 -23.64
CA SER A 134 -4.54 -7.01 -22.36
C SER A 134 -3.30 -6.19 -22.09
N TRP A 135 -3.02 -5.99 -20.81
CA TRP A 135 -1.80 -5.35 -20.37
C TRP A 135 -0.61 -6.29 -20.61
N GLU A 136 0.39 -5.77 -21.31
CA GLU A 136 1.64 -6.46 -21.57
C GLU A 136 2.73 -5.90 -20.65
N LYS A 137 3.48 -6.79 -19.99
CA LYS A 137 4.63 -6.40 -19.19
C LYS A 137 5.82 -6.14 -20.12
N THR A 138 6.29 -4.90 -20.20
CA THR A 138 7.39 -4.49 -21.09
C THR A 138 8.72 -4.31 -20.35
N ASN A 139 8.70 -4.17 -19.03
CA ASN A 139 9.89 -4.08 -18.17
C ASN A 139 9.66 -4.82 -16.84
N SER A 140 10.71 -5.41 -16.27
CA SER A 140 10.72 -6.17 -15.01
C SER A 140 11.69 -5.64 -13.96
N ALA A 141 12.12 -4.38 -14.05
CA ALA A 141 12.87 -3.71 -12.99
C ALA A 141 12.03 -3.55 -11.70
N ALA A 142 12.59 -2.93 -10.67
CA ALA A 142 11.92 -2.66 -9.38
C ALA A 142 10.53 -2.02 -9.54
N LEU A 143 10.40 -1.17 -10.55
CA LEU A 143 9.14 -0.80 -11.15
C LEU A 143 8.97 -1.54 -12.47
N ALA A 144 7.95 -2.37 -12.55
CA ALA A 144 7.58 -3.02 -13.81
C ALA A 144 6.70 -2.09 -14.62
N THR A 145 7.01 -1.94 -15.91
CA THR A 145 6.16 -1.18 -16.83
C THR A 145 5.18 -2.14 -17.50
N TYR A 146 3.90 -1.80 -17.44
CA TYR A 146 2.83 -2.44 -18.16
C TYR A 146 2.28 -1.49 -19.21
N THR A 147 2.06 -2.00 -20.41
CA THR A 147 1.55 -1.23 -21.55
C THR A 147 0.31 -1.88 -22.13
N ILE A 148 -0.68 -1.09 -22.52
CA ILE A 148 -1.85 -1.53 -23.28
C ILE A 148 -2.14 -0.52 -24.39
N THR A 149 -2.58 -0.99 -25.56
CA THR A 149 -2.99 -0.13 -26.66
C THR A 149 -4.46 -0.39 -26.99
N VAL A 150 -5.31 0.61 -26.78
CA VAL A 150 -6.78 0.49 -26.93
C VAL A 150 -7.33 1.47 -27.97
N PRO A 151 -8.44 1.15 -28.66
CA PRO A 151 -9.06 2.03 -29.66
C PRO A 151 -9.98 3.08 -29.01
N ILE A 152 -9.58 3.63 -27.86
CA ILE A 152 -10.37 4.59 -27.08
C ILE A 152 -9.57 5.91 -26.99
N PRO A 153 -10.15 7.07 -27.38
CA PRO A 153 -9.52 8.38 -27.22
C PRO A 153 -9.28 8.76 -25.75
N ASN A 154 -8.27 9.61 -25.55
CA ASN A 154 -7.50 9.96 -24.33
C ASN A 154 -8.22 10.18 -22.98
N PHE A 155 -9.55 10.17 -22.86
CA PHE A 155 -10.24 10.63 -21.64
C PHE A 155 -11.04 9.57 -20.88
N TYR A 156 -11.24 8.40 -21.47
CA TYR A 156 -12.01 7.32 -20.84
C TYR A 156 -11.09 6.14 -20.50
N LEU A 157 -10.03 6.35 -19.69
CA LEU A 157 -9.48 5.18 -18.97
C LEU A 157 -10.59 4.69 -18.06
N ALA A 158 -11.35 3.74 -18.59
CA ALA A 158 -12.39 3.06 -17.87
C ALA A 158 -11.78 2.50 -16.60
N ALA A 159 -12.44 2.70 -15.46
CA ALA A 159 -12.14 2.00 -14.22
C ALA A 159 -11.91 0.48 -14.46
N ASN A 160 -12.51 -0.07 -15.52
CA ASN A 160 -12.26 -1.41 -16.04
C ASN A 160 -10.79 -1.70 -16.38
N LEU A 161 -10.07 -0.82 -17.09
CA LEU A 161 -8.65 -1.02 -17.43
C LEU A 161 -7.76 -1.03 -16.19
N VAL A 162 -8.07 -0.16 -15.21
CA VAL A 162 -7.37 -0.12 -13.93
C VAL A 162 -7.68 -1.37 -13.11
N ALA A 163 -8.94 -1.83 -13.09
CA ALA A 163 -9.35 -3.06 -12.42
C ALA A 163 -8.70 -4.30 -13.05
N GLU A 164 -8.57 -4.35 -14.37
CA GLU A 164 -7.85 -5.41 -15.08
C GLU A 164 -6.36 -5.39 -14.73
N LEU A 165 -5.72 -4.22 -14.76
CA LEU A 165 -4.32 -4.09 -14.35
C LEU A 165 -4.14 -4.54 -12.90
N ALA A 166 -4.97 -4.04 -11.98
CA ALA A 166 -4.96 -4.39 -10.56
C ALA A 166 -5.08 -5.91 -10.35
N LYS A 167 -5.93 -6.59 -11.13
CA LYS A 167 -6.06 -8.05 -11.11
C LYS A 167 -4.80 -8.76 -11.61
N ILE A 168 -4.19 -8.26 -12.70
CA ILE A 168 -2.94 -8.82 -13.26
C ILE A 168 -1.80 -8.69 -12.26
N VAL A 169 -1.62 -7.50 -11.69
CA VAL A 169 -0.53 -7.20 -10.75
C VAL A 169 -0.86 -7.61 -9.30
N ARG A 170 -2.11 -8.03 -9.05
CA ARG A 170 -2.64 -8.48 -7.76
C ARG A 170 -2.57 -7.42 -6.64
N LEU A 171 -2.76 -6.16 -7.00
CA LEU A 171 -2.82 -5.03 -6.07
C LEU A 171 -4.28 -4.56 -5.87
N ASP A 172 -4.54 -3.81 -4.80
CA ASP A 172 -5.88 -3.33 -4.49
C ASP A 172 -6.29 -2.21 -5.46
N VAL A 173 -7.35 -2.42 -6.24
CA VAL A 173 -7.85 -1.44 -7.21
C VAL A 173 -8.22 -0.11 -6.56
N HIS A 174 -8.67 -0.12 -5.29
CA HIS A 174 -9.04 1.10 -4.57
C HIS A 174 -7.83 1.92 -4.11
N GLU A 175 -6.63 1.36 -4.18
CA GLU A 175 -5.37 2.03 -3.85
C GLU A 175 -4.53 2.32 -5.10
N ALA A 176 -5.14 2.25 -6.30
CA ALA A 176 -4.48 2.47 -7.59
C ALA A 176 -3.67 3.77 -7.65
N SER A 177 -4.20 4.85 -7.09
CA SER A 177 -3.50 6.15 -7.01
C SER A 177 -2.23 6.13 -6.16
N ASN A 178 -2.06 5.13 -5.28
CA ASN A 178 -0.88 4.99 -4.43
C ASN A 178 0.18 4.08 -5.03
N TRP A 179 -0.20 3.04 -5.79
CA TRP A 179 0.76 2.10 -6.38
C TRP A 179 1.07 2.34 -7.86
N MET A 180 0.15 2.90 -8.65
CA MET A 180 0.43 3.26 -10.05
C MET A 180 1.39 4.45 -10.10
N GLN A 181 2.47 4.30 -10.85
CA GLN A 181 3.51 5.32 -11.01
C GLN A 181 3.74 5.63 -12.48
N ASN A 182 4.27 6.82 -12.76
CA ASN A 182 4.70 7.26 -14.08
C ASN A 182 3.70 6.94 -15.22
N VAL A 183 2.41 7.18 -14.97
CA VAL A 183 1.36 6.90 -15.96
C VAL A 183 1.58 7.78 -17.19
N GLN A 184 1.76 7.16 -18.35
CA GLN A 184 1.92 7.82 -19.64
C GLN A 184 0.78 7.41 -20.57
N VAL A 185 0.20 8.40 -21.23
CA VAL A 185 -0.87 8.19 -22.20
C VAL A 185 -0.42 8.84 -23.51
N GLN A 186 -0.30 8.05 -24.57
CA GLN A 186 0.20 8.49 -25.87
C GLN A 186 -0.80 8.11 -26.96
N PRO A 187 -1.32 9.09 -27.74
CA PRO A 187 -2.15 8.79 -28.89
C PRO A 187 -1.28 8.21 -30.03
N VAL A 188 -1.70 7.07 -30.58
CA VAL A 188 -1.07 6.38 -31.71
C VAL A 188 -2.12 6.18 -32.82
N GLY A 189 -2.21 7.16 -33.73
CA GLY A 189 -3.21 7.16 -34.79
C GLY A 189 -4.64 7.25 -34.23
N LYS A 190 -5.43 6.19 -34.40
CA LYS A 190 -6.80 6.07 -33.84
C LYS A 190 -6.86 5.30 -32.52
N GLN A 191 -5.70 4.96 -31.97
CA GLN A 191 -5.57 4.22 -30.72
C GLN A 191 -4.85 5.08 -29.68
N THR A 192 -4.93 4.65 -28.43
CA THR A 192 -4.23 5.23 -27.31
C THR A 192 -3.40 4.13 -26.66
N THR A 193 -2.10 4.36 -26.56
CA THR A 193 -1.18 3.52 -25.80
C THR A 193 -1.05 4.10 -24.40
N ILE A 194 -1.33 3.29 -23.39
CA ILE A 194 -1.19 3.64 -21.98
C ILE A 194 -0.05 2.80 -21.42
N SER A 195 0.90 3.44 -20.73
CA SER A 195 1.96 2.77 -19.98
C SER A 195 1.91 3.18 -18.51
N VAL A 196 2.08 2.21 -17.63
CA VAL A 196 2.00 2.39 -16.17
C VAL A 196 3.13 1.61 -15.51
N ASP A 197 3.85 2.26 -14.60
CA ASP A 197 4.81 1.59 -13.73
C ASP A 197 4.11 1.09 -12.46
N VAL A 198 4.42 -0.14 -12.05
CA VAL A 198 3.83 -0.80 -10.87
C VAL A 198 4.91 -1.42 -9.98
N PRO A 199 4.65 -1.57 -8.67
CA PRO A 199 5.54 -2.27 -7.74
C PRO A 199 5.88 -3.69 -8.23
N ASN A 200 7.18 -4.02 -8.26
CA ASN A 200 7.67 -5.30 -8.76
C ASN A 200 8.83 -5.88 -7.92
N VAL A 201 9.09 -5.31 -6.74
CA VAL A 201 10.14 -5.82 -5.83
C VAL A 201 9.58 -6.89 -4.90
N TRP A 202 10.28 -8.02 -4.84
CA TRP A 202 10.05 -9.10 -3.89
C TRP A 202 11.19 -9.18 -2.87
N LEU A 203 10.89 -8.99 -1.59
CA LEU A 203 11.91 -9.14 -0.55
C LEU A 203 11.97 -10.58 -0.01
N CYS A 204 13.16 -11.17 -0.09
CA CYS A 204 13.51 -12.46 0.51
C CYS A 204 14.27 -12.22 1.82
N ILE A 205 13.56 -12.20 2.95
CA ILE A 205 14.16 -11.88 4.24
C ILE A 205 14.45 -13.18 5.01
N ASP A 206 15.73 -13.54 5.12
CA ASP A 206 16.20 -14.72 5.85
C ASP A 206 17.07 -14.35 7.06
N LEU A 207 16.43 -14.27 8.22
CA LEU A 207 17.07 -14.01 9.51
C LEU A 207 17.47 -15.29 10.24
N MET A 208 17.15 -16.47 9.68
CA MET A 208 17.38 -17.76 10.33
C MET A 208 18.74 -18.40 10.00
N GLN A 209 19.60 -17.71 9.23
CA GLN A 209 20.93 -18.11 8.80
C GLN A 209 21.66 -19.15 9.69
N GLY A 210 21.45 -20.43 9.43
CA GLY A 210 22.34 -21.48 9.93
C GLY A 210 23.63 -21.47 9.12
N TRP A 211 24.80 -21.56 9.77
CA TRP A 211 26.18 -21.93 9.33
C TRP A 211 26.68 -21.66 7.88
N ALA A 212 25.98 -20.94 7.02
CA ALA A 212 26.25 -20.76 5.59
C ALA A 212 26.95 -19.43 5.25
N LYS A 213 27.86 -18.97 6.11
CA LYS A 213 28.80 -17.90 5.69
C LYS A 213 29.82 -18.37 4.64
N TRP A 214 29.89 -19.68 4.34
CA TRP A 214 30.95 -20.29 3.52
C TRP A 214 30.48 -20.82 2.16
N TRP A 215 29.18 -20.79 1.85
CA TRP A 215 28.64 -21.27 0.58
C TRP A 215 28.05 -20.11 -0.21
N LYS A 216 28.39 -20.01 -1.51
CA LYS A 216 27.85 -19.01 -2.44
C LYS A 216 26.33 -19.14 -2.66
N ASP A 217 25.76 -20.29 -2.29
CA ASP A 217 24.33 -20.57 -2.26
C ASP A 217 23.97 -21.04 -0.84
N PRO A 218 23.44 -20.18 0.04
CA PRO A 218 23.16 -20.57 1.42
C PRO A 218 21.92 -21.47 1.47
N ILE A 219 22.13 -22.77 1.29
CA ILE A 219 21.16 -23.84 1.57
C ILE A 219 21.41 -24.33 3.00
N VAL A 220 20.76 -23.74 4.00
CA VAL A 220 20.78 -24.30 5.37
C VAL A 220 19.44 -24.08 6.05
N ASN A 221 18.43 -24.82 5.56
CA ASN A 221 17.27 -25.39 6.25
C ASN A 221 16.10 -25.49 5.28
N ILE A 222 15.22 -26.48 5.47
CA ILE A 222 14.01 -26.69 4.67
C ILE A 222 13.20 -25.38 4.54
N GLY A 223 13.20 -24.52 5.58
CA GLY A 223 12.62 -23.17 5.52
C GLY A 223 13.24 -22.26 4.45
N GLY A 224 14.57 -22.17 4.36
CA GLY A 224 15.26 -21.37 3.34
C GLY A 224 15.06 -21.93 1.92
N THR A 225 15.04 -23.25 1.76
CA THR A 225 14.71 -23.93 0.48
C THR A 225 13.26 -23.70 0.08
N ILE A 226 12.31 -23.74 1.03
CA ILE A 226 10.91 -23.38 0.78
C ILE A 226 10.80 -21.90 0.45
N GLY A 227 11.64 -21.01 1.01
CA GLY A 227 11.64 -19.59 0.68
C GLY A 227 12.10 -19.28 -0.71
N GLN A 228 13.19 -19.91 -1.13
CA GLN A 228 13.62 -19.85 -2.51
C GLN A 228 12.55 -20.49 -3.40
N ALA A 229 12.01 -21.68 -3.08
CA ALA A 229 11.00 -22.33 -3.91
C ALA A 229 9.68 -21.54 -4.01
N VAL A 230 9.17 -20.96 -2.92
CA VAL A 230 7.96 -20.12 -2.91
C VAL A 230 8.23 -18.80 -3.64
N SER A 231 9.43 -18.25 -3.56
CA SER A 231 9.82 -17.11 -4.39
C SER A 231 9.84 -17.54 -5.86
N TYR A 232 10.73 -18.46 -6.25
CA TYR A 232 10.85 -18.99 -7.62
C TYR A 232 9.51 -19.42 -8.26
N LEU A 233 8.62 -20.10 -7.54
CA LEU A 233 7.33 -20.55 -8.07
C LEU A 233 6.26 -19.45 -8.11
N THR A 234 6.41 -18.37 -7.34
CA THR A 234 5.33 -17.38 -7.17
C THR A 234 5.70 -15.92 -7.48
N THR A 235 6.97 -15.64 -7.81
CA THR A 235 7.53 -14.31 -8.08
C THR A 235 8.24 -14.24 -9.45
N TYR A 236 7.99 -15.17 -10.37
CA TYR A 236 8.56 -15.13 -11.72
C TYR A 236 8.34 -13.76 -12.38
N GLY A 237 9.46 -13.10 -12.74
CA GLY A 237 9.48 -11.76 -13.33
C GLY A 237 9.54 -10.60 -12.32
N MET A 238 9.66 -10.85 -11.02
CA MET A 238 9.89 -9.82 -9.99
C MET A 238 11.39 -9.52 -9.83
N GLU A 239 11.72 -8.32 -9.35
CA GLU A 239 13.07 -8.01 -8.87
C GLU A 239 13.23 -8.56 -7.44
N GLU A 240 14.07 -9.59 -7.28
CA GLU A 240 14.30 -10.23 -5.99
C GLU A 240 15.43 -9.56 -5.21
N VAL A 241 15.16 -9.21 -3.96
CA VAL A 241 16.13 -8.58 -3.04
C VAL A 241 16.28 -9.46 -1.81
N PHE A 242 17.49 -9.98 -1.61
CA PHE A 242 17.80 -10.84 -0.47
C PHE A 242 18.29 -10.00 0.71
N CYS A 243 17.69 -10.23 1.88
CA CYS A 243 18.03 -9.56 3.13
C CYS A 243 18.41 -10.62 4.17
N TYR A 244 19.54 -10.41 4.83
CA TYR A 244 20.20 -11.38 5.69
C TYR A 244 20.32 -10.91 7.15
N SER A 245 19.90 -9.68 7.41
CA SER A 245 19.85 -9.09 8.75
C SER A 245 18.64 -8.17 8.89
N ILE A 246 18.30 -7.83 10.13
CA ILE A 246 17.24 -6.85 10.43
C ILE A 246 17.57 -5.48 9.83
N ASP A 247 18.85 -5.08 9.83
CA ASP A 247 19.29 -3.80 9.28
C ASP A 247 19.18 -3.76 7.76
N GLU A 248 19.55 -4.84 7.07
CA GLU A 248 19.36 -4.98 5.62
C GLU A 248 17.87 -4.99 5.25
N MET A 249 17.04 -5.71 6.02
CA MET A 249 15.60 -5.74 5.83
C MET A 249 15.02 -4.31 5.86
N TYR A 250 15.29 -3.54 6.92
CA TYR A 250 14.78 -2.16 7.00
C TYR A 250 15.41 -1.22 5.97
N SER A 251 16.67 -1.45 5.59
CA SER A 251 17.31 -0.70 4.52
C SER A 251 16.65 -0.98 3.17
N ALA A 252 16.24 -2.23 2.90
CA ALA A 252 15.51 -2.59 1.69
C ALA A 252 14.12 -1.96 1.65
N PHE A 253 13.36 -2.00 2.76
CA PHE A 253 12.06 -1.31 2.85
C PHE A 253 12.15 0.19 2.57
N LYS A 254 13.25 0.82 2.99
CA LYS A 254 13.52 2.24 2.75
C LYS A 254 14.01 2.51 1.32
N THR A 255 14.89 1.67 0.79
CA THR A 255 15.49 1.85 -0.55
C THR A 255 14.45 1.65 -1.65
N TYR A 256 13.60 0.65 -1.49
CA TYR A 256 12.54 0.29 -2.44
C TYR A 256 11.17 0.81 -2.02
N GLN A 257 11.14 1.98 -1.35
CA GLN A 257 9.89 2.59 -0.94
C GLN A 257 8.98 2.83 -2.16
N HIS A 258 7.70 2.46 -2.03
CA HIS A 258 6.67 2.46 -3.08
C HIS A 258 6.90 1.46 -4.23
N GLN A 259 7.83 0.53 -4.10
CA GLN A 259 8.19 -0.43 -5.17
C GLN A 259 8.02 -1.88 -4.72
N ILE A 260 7.81 -2.12 -3.43
CA ILE A 260 7.65 -3.46 -2.86
C ILE A 260 6.27 -4.01 -3.18
N TRP A 261 6.25 -5.10 -3.93
CA TRP A 261 5.04 -5.85 -4.25
C TRP A 261 4.66 -6.81 -3.12
N GLY A 262 5.64 -7.40 -2.46
CA GLY A 262 5.45 -8.32 -1.36
C GLY A 262 6.76 -8.82 -0.76
N PHE A 263 6.67 -9.69 0.24
CA PHE A 263 7.85 -10.29 0.85
C PHE A 263 7.59 -11.65 1.51
N VAL A 264 8.68 -12.36 1.77
CA VAL A 264 8.73 -13.50 2.69
C VAL A 264 9.71 -13.23 3.83
N LEU A 265 9.33 -13.60 5.05
CA LEU A 265 10.15 -13.49 6.26
C LEU A 265 10.38 -14.87 6.90
N TYR A 266 11.64 -15.25 7.05
CA TYR A 266 12.12 -16.35 7.88
C TYR A 266 12.77 -15.79 9.12
N ALA A 267 12.19 -16.08 10.28
CA ALA A 267 12.74 -15.60 11.55
C ALA A 267 12.26 -16.44 12.72
N HIS A 268 13.03 -16.41 13.82
CA HIS A 268 12.48 -16.80 15.10
C HIS A 268 11.45 -15.76 15.56
N GLY A 269 10.42 -16.24 16.27
CA GLY A 269 9.38 -15.39 16.81
C GLY A 269 8.89 -15.82 18.17
N ASP A 270 8.34 -14.86 18.91
CA ASP A 270 7.68 -15.09 20.20
C ASP A 270 6.17 -14.78 20.12
N LYS A 271 5.42 -15.18 21.15
CA LYS A 271 3.96 -15.00 21.21
C LYS A 271 3.54 -13.51 21.26
N ILE A 272 4.46 -12.62 21.59
CA ILE A 272 4.24 -11.17 21.72
C ILE A 272 4.82 -10.41 20.51
N GLY A 273 4.97 -11.09 19.37
CA GLY A 273 5.33 -10.48 18.09
C GLY A 273 6.78 -10.05 17.96
N GLY A 274 7.67 -10.55 18.81
CA GLY A 274 9.12 -10.39 18.65
C GLY A 274 9.62 -11.13 17.42
N ILE A 275 10.58 -10.53 16.72
CA ILE A 275 11.29 -11.08 15.57
C ILE A 275 12.79 -11.07 15.92
N GLN A 276 13.46 -12.20 15.76
CA GLN A 276 14.86 -12.35 16.17
C GLN A 276 15.67 -13.07 15.10
N GLU A 277 16.93 -12.63 14.95
CA GLU A 277 17.96 -13.34 14.20
C GLU A 277 18.46 -14.58 14.96
N SER A 278 18.97 -15.60 14.26
CA SER A 278 19.54 -16.82 14.86
C SER A 278 20.65 -16.55 15.87
N ASN A 279 21.46 -15.49 15.65
CA ASN A 279 22.54 -15.10 16.55
C ASN A 279 22.06 -14.35 17.82
N ARG A 280 20.74 -14.07 17.93
CA ARG A 280 20.06 -13.30 19.00
C ARG A 280 20.64 -11.91 19.30
N LYS A 281 21.49 -11.36 18.44
CA LYS A 281 22.12 -10.04 18.63
C LYS A 281 21.14 -8.91 18.34
N HIS A 282 20.34 -9.06 17.29
CA HIS A 282 19.39 -8.06 16.85
C HIS A 282 17.96 -8.58 17.01
N HIS A 283 17.09 -7.69 17.47
CA HIS A 283 15.68 -7.96 17.71
C HIS A 283 14.83 -6.82 17.18
N THR A 284 13.71 -7.17 16.56
CA THR A 284 12.67 -6.23 16.17
C THR A 284 11.30 -6.79 16.56
N THR A 285 10.23 -6.10 16.17
CA THR A 285 8.86 -6.52 16.41
C THR A 285 8.07 -6.51 15.13
N GLN A 286 7.01 -7.31 15.08
CA GLN A 286 6.05 -7.28 13.98
C GLN A 286 5.47 -5.88 13.79
N ALA A 287 5.18 -5.12 14.85
CA ALA A 287 4.69 -3.76 14.71
C ALA A 287 5.69 -2.80 14.04
N LYS A 288 6.99 -2.94 14.31
CA LYS A 288 8.01 -2.15 13.59
C LYS A 288 8.10 -2.55 12.12
N LEU A 289 8.02 -3.84 11.82
CA LEU A 289 7.98 -4.32 10.43
C LEU A 289 6.72 -3.84 9.70
N MET A 290 5.56 -3.95 10.33
CA MET A 290 4.29 -3.39 9.84
C MET A 290 4.40 -1.90 9.53
N SER A 291 5.04 -1.12 10.39
CA SER A 291 5.25 0.31 10.15
C SER A 291 6.14 0.57 8.92
N ALA A 292 7.10 -0.30 8.61
CA ALA A 292 7.89 -0.21 7.39
C ALA A 292 7.08 -0.60 6.14
N VAL A 293 6.14 -1.54 6.28
CA VAL A 293 5.16 -1.89 5.23
C VAL A 293 4.19 -0.73 4.99
N ASP A 294 3.70 -0.07 6.04
CA ASP A 294 2.78 1.06 5.93
C ASP A 294 3.40 2.24 5.16
N GLN A 295 4.74 2.38 5.19
CA GLN A 295 5.47 3.40 4.44
C GLN A 295 5.42 3.21 2.92
N GLN A 296 4.98 2.04 2.43
CA GLN A 296 4.74 1.81 0.99
C GLN A 296 3.50 2.57 0.50
N GLY A 297 2.57 2.93 1.38
CA GLY A 297 1.37 3.69 1.03
C GLY A 297 0.25 2.87 0.36
N TYR A 298 0.42 1.54 0.24
CA TYR A 298 -0.58 0.62 -0.29
C TYR A 298 -0.42 -0.78 0.35
N LYS A 299 -1.45 -1.61 0.22
CA LYS A 299 -1.46 -3.01 0.65
C LYS A 299 -0.59 -3.84 -0.28
N LEU A 300 0.25 -4.67 0.31
CA LEU A 300 1.09 -5.59 -0.43
C LEU A 300 0.24 -6.72 -1.04
N ALA A 301 0.60 -7.14 -2.24
CA ALA A 301 -0.08 -8.22 -2.94
C ALA A 301 0.06 -9.54 -2.20
N LYS A 302 1.24 -9.78 -1.61
CA LYS A 302 1.56 -11.00 -0.88
C LYS A 302 2.47 -10.78 0.31
N VAL A 303 2.15 -11.45 1.42
CA VAL A 303 2.98 -11.46 2.62
C VAL A 303 3.03 -12.87 3.19
N TYR A 304 4.25 -13.42 3.25
CA TYR A 304 4.53 -14.73 3.85
C TYR A 304 5.35 -14.55 5.12
N LEU A 305 4.77 -14.85 6.29
CA LEU A 305 5.47 -14.77 7.56
C LEU A 305 5.76 -16.17 8.10
N MET A 306 6.95 -16.69 7.78
CA MET A 306 7.45 -17.97 8.28
C MET A 306 8.11 -17.87 9.66
N GLN A 307 7.58 -16.96 10.46
CA GLN A 307 7.96 -16.70 11.84
C GLN A 307 7.00 -17.43 12.79
N CYS A 308 7.51 -18.04 13.87
CA CYS A 308 6.68 -18.59 14.94
C CYS A 308 5.67 -17.55 15.45
N TYR A 309 4.41 -17.97 15.65
CA TYR A 309 3.32 -17.12 16.14
C TYR A 309 2.98 -15.91 15.26
N SER A 310 3.42 -15.86 14.00
CA SER A 310 3.16 -14.74 13.07
C SER A 310 1.68 -14.48 12.79
N GLY A 311 0.84 -15.51 12.85
CA GLY A 311 -0.61 -15.40 12.65
C GLY A 311 -1.41 -15.41 13.95
N ARG A 312 -0.78 -15.45 15.13
CA ARG A 312 -1.49 -15.75 16.37
C ARG A 312 -2.67 -14.78 16.60
N ASN A 313 -3.87 -15.34 16.74
CA ASN A 313 -5.11 -14.60 17.02
C ASN A 313 -5.85 -15.21 18.22
N LYS A 314 -5.22 -15.17 19.40
CA LYS A 314 -5.71 -15.81 20.63
C LYS A 314 -5.24 -15.08 21.87
N ASP A 315 -5.90 -15.37 22.98
CA ASP A 315 -5.43 -14.97 24.30
C ASP A 315 -4.05 -15.58 24.62
N LEU A 316 -3.31 -14.81 25.39
CA LEU A 316 -1.95 -15.07 25.81
C LEU A 316 -1.83 -14.79 27.30
N GLU A 317 -1.58 -15.84 28.05
CA GLU A 317 -1.15 -15.74 29.44
C GLU A 317 0.37 -15.64 29.51
N ILE A 318 0.86 -14.63 30.21
CA ILE A 318 2.27 -14.46 30.52
C ILE A 318 2.41 -14.44 32.03
N ARG A 319 3.29 -15.28 32.56
CA ARG A 319 3.61 -15.37 33.97
C ARG A 319 5.10 -15.15 34.16
N TYR A 320 5.44 -14.39 35.19
CA TYR A 320 6.82 -14.22 35.65
C TYR A 320 6.85 -14.43 37.14
N THR A 321 7.74 -15.31 37.59
CA THR A 321 8.02 -15.47 39.02
C THR A 321 9.07 -14.46 39.46
N TYR A 322 9.07 -14.15 40.75
CA TYR A 322 10.14 -13.35 41.35
C TYR A 322 11.52 -13.94 41.06
N GLU A 323 11.70 -15.25 41.23
CA GLU A 323 12.99 -15.91 41.02
C GLU A 323 13.48 -15.76 39.57
N GLU A 324 12.59 -15.94 38.58
CA GLU A 324 12.96 -15.72 37.17
C GLU A 324 13.41 -14.28 36.92
N LEU A 325 12.68 -13.29 37.44
CA LEU A 325 12.98 -11.88 37.24
C LEU A 325 14.23 -11.43 38.00
N TRP A 326 14.43 -11.95 39.21
CA TRP A 326 15.58 -11.68 40.04
C TRP A 326 16.84 -12.30 39.45
N ASN A 327 16.79 -13.57 39.06
CA ASN A 327 17.90 -14.25 38.39
C ASN A 327 18.22 -13.62 37.03
N ALA A 328 17.22 -13.17 36.27
CA ALA A 328 17.44 -12.42 35.03
C ALA A 328 18.17 -11.08 35.28
N LEU A 329 17.91 -10.40 36.39
CA LEU A 329 18.65 -9.20 36.79
C LEU A 329 20.09 -9.54 37.23
N LEU A 330 20.25 -10.57 38.07
CA LEU A 330 21.55 -11.01 38.58
C LEU A 330 22.48 -11.53 37.47
N SER A 331 21.94 -12.22 36.46
CA SER A 331 22.74 -12.69 35.31
C SER A 331 23.38 -11.54 34.50
N LYS A 332 22.93 -10.29 34.70
CA LYS A 332 23.47 -9.09 34.06
C LYS A 332 24.12 -8.14 35.07
N LYS A 333 24.63 -8.69 36.19
CA LYS A 333 25.18 -7.94 37.33
C LYS A 333 26.20 -6.87 36.93
N GLU A 334 27.11 -7.18 36.01
CA GLU A 334 28.13 -6.24 35.53
C GLU A 334 27.53 -4.95 34.96
N LYS A 335 26.35 -5.03 34.32
CA LYS A 335 25.65 -3.88 33.73
C LYS A 335 24.64 -3.24 34.68
N HIS A 336 24.11 -3.99 35.64
CA HIS A 336 22.97 -3.58 36.48
C HIS A 336 23.29 -3.51 37.98
N GLN A 337 24.57 -3.44 38.38
CA GLN A 337 25.00 -3.47 39.79
C GLN A 337 24.25 -2.49 40.71
N LYS A 338 24.10 -1.23 40.29
CA LYS A 338 23.38 -0.20 41.08
C LYS A 338 21.89 -0.51 41.25
N GLU A 339 21.27 -1.08 40.22
CA GLU A 339 19.86 -1.50 40.26
C GLU A 339 19.70 -2.68 41.22
N ILE A 340 20.62 -3.64 41.20
CA ILE A 340 20.64 -4.78 42.14
C ILE A 340 20.77 -4.28 43.57
N GLU A 341 21.77 -3.43 43.85
CA GLU A 341 21.99 -2.85 45.19
C GLU A 341 20.77 -2.08 45.69
N HIS A 342 20.13 -1.29 44.82
CA HIS A 342 18.90 -0.60 45.16
C HIS A 342 17.80 -1.59 45.57
N TRP A 343 17.53 -2.60 44.75
CA TRP A 343 16.42 -3.54 45.03
C TRP A 343 16.70 -4.51 46.18
N GLN A 344 17.97 -4.77 46.52
CA GLN A 344 18.33 -5.51 47.73
C GLN A 344 17.92 -4.80 49.02
N THR A 345 17.75 -3.46 48.98
CA THR A 345 17.26 -2.67 50.13
C THR A 345 15.74 -2.53 50.18
N LYS A 346 15.03 -3.10 49.20
CA LYS A 346 13.58 -2.98 49.03
C LYS A 346 12.87 -4.29 49.33
N THR A 347 11.58 -4.21 49.63
CA THR A 347 10.76 -5.39 49.80
C THR A 347 10.55 -6.11 48.47
N ARG A 348 10.28 -7.42 48.55
CA ARG A 348 9.91 -8.23 47.38
C ARG A 348 8.66 -7.68 46.68
N ALA A 349 7.68 -7.20 47.44
CA ALA A 349 6.47 -6.55 46.90
C ALA A 349 6.81 -5.32 46.05
N GLU A 350 7.64 -4.40 46.56
CA GLU A 350 8.06 -3.19 45.83
C GLU A 350 8.79 -3.55 44.52
N PHE A 351 9.66 -4.56 44.55
CA PHE A 351 10.35 -5.05 43.35
C PHE A 351 9.35 -5.58 42.31
N MET A 352 8.40 -6.43 42.74
CA MET A 352 7.41 -7.03 41.84
C MET A 352 6.44 -6.00 41.27
N GLU A 353 5.97 -5.03 42.06
CA GLU A 353 5.16 -3.92 41.57
C GLU A 353 5.88 -3.13 40.47
N ASN A 354 7.15 -2.79 40.72
CA ASN A 354 7.97 -2.07 39.74
C ASN A 354 8.15 -2.89 38.45
N ARG A 355 8.42 -4.20 38.57
CA ARG A 355 8.53 -5.09 37.41
C ARG A 355 7.21 -5.22 36.67
N PHE A 356 6.08 -5.31 37.35
CA PHE A 356 4.75 -5.34 36.74
C PHE A 356 4.54 -4.09 35.86
N ILE A 357 4.79 -2.90 36.40
CA ILE A 357 4.64 -1.63 35.67
C ILE A 357 5.55 -1.60 34.44
N ASN A 358 6.81 -1.99 34.59
CA ASN A 358 7.79 -1.94 33.52
C ASN A 358 7.52 -2.96 32.42
N ILE A 359 7.18 -4.20 32.78
CA ILE A 359 6.84 -5.26 31.82
C ILE A 359 5.57 -4.87 31.06
N ARG A 360 4.53 -4.40 31.76
CA ARG A 360 3.31 -3.91 31.12
C ARG A 360 3.60 -2.81 30.11
N ARG A 361 4.39 -1.79 30.50
CA ARG A 361 4.78 -0.70 29.58
C ARG A 361 5.50 -1.24 28.34
N ASN A 362 6.43 -2.17 28.53
CA ASN A 362 7.18 -2.79 27.43
C ASN A 362 6.27 -3.60 26.51
N LEU A 363 5.32 -4.38 27.05
CA LEU A 363 4.34 -5.14 26.26
C LEU A 363 3.46 -4.21 25.42
N MET A 364 2.93 -3.14 26.02
CA MET A 364 2.07 -2.18 25.31
C MET A 364 2.83 -1.33 24.28
N SER A 365 4.15 -1.15 24.45
CA SER A 365 4.99 -0.49 23.45
C SER A 365 5.17 -1.30 22.16
N ARG A 366 4.76 -2.58 22.15
CA ARG A 366 4.89 -3.47 20.98
C ARG A 366 3.81 -3.27 19.91
N GLY A 367 2.87 -2.34 20.09
CA GLY A 367 1.98 -1.86 19.03
C GLY A 367 0.64 -2.60 18.87
N GLU A 368 -0.04 -2.34 17.75
CA GLU A 368 -1.47 -2.60 17.49
C GLU A 368 -1.92 -4.08 17.57
N GLY A 369 -1.00 -5.04 17.56
CA GLY A 369 -1.35 -6.47 17.57
C GLY A 369 -1.47 -7.11 18.96
N LEU A 370 -1.27 -6.34 20.04
CA LEU A 370 -1.46 -6.79 21.42
C LEU A 370 -2.40 -5.86 22.18
N THR A 371 -3.48 -6.45 22.70
CA THR A 371 -4.43 -5.75 23.58
C THR A 371 -4.30 -6.28 25.00
N TYR A 372 -4.12 -5.37 25.97
CA TYR A 372 -4.14 -5.74 27.39
C TYR A 372 -5.57 -5.97 27.84
N LYS A 373 -5.86 -7.17 28.36
CA LYS A 373 -7.17 -7.51 28.94
C LYS A 373 -7.15 -7.38 30.45
N ASN A 374 -6.21 -8.05 31.10
CA ASN A 374 -6.09 -8.04 32.56
C ASN A 374 -4.65 -8.30 33.01
N GLY A 375 -4.37 -8.07 34.28
CA GLY A 375 -3.08 -8.35 34.89
C GLY A 375 -3.12 -8.13 36.38
N SER A 376 -2.33 -8.91 37.09
CA SER A 376 -2.19 -8.85 38.54
C SER A 376 -0.73 -9.12 38.92
N TRP A 377 -0.37 -8.72 40.13
CA TRP A 377 0.92 -9.05 40.71
C TRP A 377 0.77 -9.29 42.21
N ASN A 378 1.66 -10.10 42.75
CA ASN A 378 1.90 -10.25 44.17
C ASN A 378 3.42 -10.40 44.40
N GLU A 379 3.84 -10.68 45.62
CA GLU A 379 5.26 -10.83 45.95
C GLU A 379 5.93 -11.97 45.17
N ASN A 380 5.20 -13.00 44.76
CA ASN A 380 5.75 -14.21 44.16
C ASN A 380 5.64 -14.23 42.64
N GLU A 381 4.56 -13.67 42.08
CA GLU A 381 4.28 -13.75 40.65
C GLU A 381 3.67 -12.47 40.08
N ILE A 382 3.92 -12.28 38.79
CA ILE A 382 3.27 -11.32 37.91
C ILE A 382 2.51 -12.11 36.85
N TYR A 383 1.26 -11.75 36.63
CA TYR A 383 0.38 -12.33 35.62
C TYR A 383 -0.12 -11.25 34.66
N PHE A 384 -0.09 -11.55 33.37
CA PHE A 384 -0.71 -10.77 32.31
C PHE A 384 -1.60 -11.65 31.45
N LEU A 385 -2.81 -11.17 31.19
CA LEU A 385 -3.70 -11.68 30.14
C LEU A 385 -3.74 -10.65 29.02
N LEU A 386 -3.20 -11.04 27.87
CA LEU A 386 -3.22 -10.26 26.64
C LEU A 386 -4.06 -10.98 25.58
N GLU A 387 -4.55 -10.23 24.63
CA GLU A 387 -5.09 -10.76 23.38
C GLU A 387 -4.13 -10.41 22.25
N SER A 388 -3.65 -11.44 21.53
CA SER A 388 -2.88 -11.25 20.30
C SER A 388 -3.82 -11.31 19.11
N GLN A 389 -3.66 -10.38 18.16
CA GLN A 389 -4.49 -10.28 16.95
C GLN A 389 -3.63 -10.08 15.70
N TRP A 390 -2.48 -10.77 15.62
CA TRP A 390 -1.48 -10.52 14.58
C TRP A 390 -2.04 -10.74 13.17
N ASP A 391 -2.80 -11.81 12.94
CA ASP A 391 -3.40 -12.10 11.63
C ASP A 391 -4.37 -11.01 11.18
N THR A 392 -5.24 -10.54 12.08
CA THR A 392 -6.19 -9.44 11.81
C THR A 392 -5.45 -8.15 11.44
N VAL A 393 -4.39 -7.81 12.18
CA VAL A 393 -3.65 -6.56 11.99
C VAL A 393 -2.78 -6.61 10.73
N TRP A 394 -2.18 -7.77 10.42
CA TRP A 394 -1.50 -8.00 9.14
C TRP A 394 -2.47 -7.99 7.96
N GLY A 395 -3.68 -8.52 8.14
CA GLY A 395 -4.70 -8.56 7.10
C GLY A 395 -4.98 -7.18 6.48
N LYS A 396 -4.96 -6.12 7.29
CA LYS A 396 -5.13 -4.73 6.83
C LYS A 396 -4.05 -4.25 5.84
N ARG A 397 -2.90 -4.91 5.78
CA ARG A 397 -1.73 -4.56 4.95
C ARG A 397 -1.56 -5.47 3.74
N THR A 398 -2.52 -6.36 3.52
CA THR A 398 -2.51 -7.34 2.42
C THR A 398 -3.78 -7.20 1.61
N VAL A 399 -3.68 -7.34 0.29
CA VAL A 399 -4.85 -7.22 -0.62
C VAL A 399 -5.96 -8.23 -0.27
N LYS A 400 -5.59 -9.44 0.18
CA LYS A 400 -6.55 -10.49 0.55
C LYS A 400 -7.22 -10.29 1.90
N GLY A 401 -6.84 -9.27 2.67
CA GLY A 401 -7.34 -9.08 4.04
C GLY A 401 -6.80 -10.10 5.06
N LYS A 402 -5.80 -10.90 4.69
CA LYS A 402 -5.12 -11.89 5.55
C LYS A 402 -3.74 -12.24 4.99
N LEU A 403 -2.86 -12.75 5.85
CA LEU A 403 -1.55 -13.28 5.45
C LEU A 403 -1.71 -14.47 4.49
N ASP A 404 -0.83 -14.58 3.50
CA ASP A 404 -0.83 -15.73 2.60
C ASP A 404 -0.29 -16.99 3.29
N ILE A 405 0.74 -16.84 4.12
CA ILE A 405 1.25 -17.89 5.02
C ILE A 405 1.56 -17.25 6.37
N SER A 406 1.07 -17.89 7.43
CA SER A 406 1.36 -17.51 8.82
C SER A 406 1.31 -18.73 9.74
N TYR A 407 1.90 -18.61 10.93
CA TYR A 407 1.93 -19.69 11.92
C TYR A 407 1.23 -19.25 13.20
N GLN A 408 0.27 -20.05 13.67
CA GLN A 408 -0.43 -19.83 14.95
C GLN A 408 0.39 -20.32 16.16
N GLY A 409 1.39 -21.17 15.90
CA GLY A 409 2.20 -21.86 16.90
C GLY A 409 3.69 -21.77 16.59
N VAL A 410 4.45 -22.72 17.13
CA VAL A 410 5.84 -22.91 16.74
C VAL A 410 5.86 -23.41 15.30
N ASN A 411 6.62 -22.74 14.43
CA ASN A 411 6.86 -23.26 13.10
C ASN A 411 7.78 -24.49 13.21
N ALA A 412 7.25 -25.68 12.93
CA ALA A 412 7.98 -26.95 12.98
C ALA A 412 8.74 -27.27 11.68
N LEU A 413 8.45 -26.55 10.58
CA LEU A 413 9.17 -26.69 9.32
C LEU A 413 10.48 -25.90 9.42
N GLY A 414 11.56 -26.63 9.73
CA GLY A 414 12.90 -26.06 9.90
C GLY A 414 13.27 -25.69 11.33
N ILE A 415 12.66 -26.35 12.34
CA ILE A 415 13.31 -26.41 13.66
C ILE A 415 14.71 -26.97 13.42
N ASP A 416 15.70 -26.14 13.75
CA ASP A 416 17.06 -26.57 14.03
C ASP A 416 16.97 -27.68 15.08
N TRP A 417 17.07 -28.96 14.67
CA TRP A 417 17.16 -30.13 15.56
C TRP A 417 18.56 -30.15 16.24
N GLY A 418 18.96 -29.00 16.81
CA GLY A 418 20.25 -28.77 17.45
C GLY A 418 20.14 -28.33 18.92
N PHE A 419 18.94 -28.29 19.50
CA PHE A 419 18.76 -28.00 20.95
C PHE A 419 17.87 -29.06 21.63
N TRP A 420 18.33 -30.31 21.55
CA TRP A 420 18.12 -31.34 22.56
C TRP A 420 19.42 -32.13 22.65
N GLU A 421 20.50 -31.54 23.17
CA GLU A 421 21.63 -32.28 23.74
C GLU A 421 22.52 -31.32 24.57
N ASN A 422 22.42 -31.49 25.90
CA ASN A 422 23.43 -31.22 26.94
C ASN A 422 23.86 -29.77 27.25
N ASN A 423 23.18 -29.14 28.23
CA ASN A 423 23.70 -28.85 29.59
C ASN A 423 22.79 -27.88 30.36
#